data_AF-A0A837HPD9-F1
#
_entry.id   AF-A0A837HPD9-F1
#
_cell.length_a   1.000
_cell.length_b   1.000
_cell.length_c   1.000
_cell.angle_alpha   90.00
_cell.angle_beta   90.00
_cell.angle_gamma   90.00
#
_symmetry.space_group_name_H-M   'P 1'
#
loop_
_entity.id
_entity.type
_entity.pdbx_description
1 polymer ?
#
loop_
_entity_poly.entity_id
_entity_poly.type
_entity_poly.pdbx_seq_one_letter_code
_entity_poly.pdbx_strand_id
1 'polypeptide(L)'
;SPLLSRARVFVLDELTDGEMKRIIARTGIKIAVKEMDWLVAMANGDARQAIGLLESTAKLYQILTIDNFKTALQSRFLRFDKQGEEFYNVISAFIKSMRASDVDAALYYLARMVEAGQDPLYIARRMVVFASEDVGMAQPTALVVANEVFRACETIGYPECQINLAHGTVYLASAKKDRGAYEAYFRAVEDVKRFGNLPTPLKIRNPVTKLMKELKYGEGYDLPANATHNALQAGKYTKESLLPEKLKGKKYFKP
;
A
#
# COMPACT_ATOMS: atom_id res chain seq x y z
N SER A 1 4.26 24.35 9.19
CA SER A 1 4.21 23.25 8.22
C SER A 1 5.33 23.43 7.21
N PRO A 2 6.35 22.55 7.15
CA PRO A 2 7.51 22.69 6.24
C PRO A 2 7.14 22.69 4.75
N LEU A 3 6.03 22.05 4.38
CA LEU A 3 5.60 21.88 2.98
C LEU A 3 5.09 23.19 2.35
N LEU A 4 4.29 23.96 3.09
CA LEU A 4 3.71 25.22 2.61
C LEU A 4 4.76 26.30 2.30
N SER A 5 5.96 26.19 2.87
CA SER A 5 7.07 27.12 2.60
C SER A 5 7.73 26.93 1.22
N ARG A 6 7.46 25.81 0.55
CA ARG A 6 8.09 25.45 -0.75
C ARG A 6 7.06 25.09 -1.83
N ALA A 7 5.76 25.16 -1.53
CA ALA A 7 4.69 24.85 -2.45
C ALA A 7 3.72 26.04 -2.60
N ARG A 8 3.40 26.42 -3.84
CA ARG A 8 2.35 27.40 -4.10
C ARG A 8 0.99 26.72 -3.96
N VAL A 9 0.11 27.34 -3.19
CA VAL A 9 -1.28 26.90 -3.05
C VAL A 9 -2.11 27.64 -4.08
N PHE A 10 -2.89 26.90 -4.85
CA PHE A 10 -3.90 27.45 -5.74
C PHE A 10 -5.27 26.96 -5.26
N VAL A 11 -6.22 27.87 -5.23
CA VAL A 11 -7.64 27.54 -5.06
C VAL A 11 -8.20 27.38 -6.46
N LEU A 12 -8.90 26.28 -6.71
CA LEU A 12 -9.58 26.00 -7.96
C LEU A 12 -11.09 25.99 -7.70
N ASP A 13 -11.83 26.63 -8.59
CA ASP A 13 -13.28 26.68 -8.56
C ASP A 13 -13.88 25.54 -9.40
N GLU A 14 -15.16 25.23 -9.16
CA GLU A 14 -15.92 24.30 -9.98
C GLU A 14 -16.07 24.80 -11.41
N LEU A 15 -16.07 23.88 -12.37
CA LEU A 15 -16.23 24.23 -13.78
C LEU A 15 -17.67 24.66 -14.05
N THR A 16 -17.82 25.75 -14.79
CA THR A 16 -19.14 26.19 -15.28
C THR A 16 -19.68 25.24 -16.34
N ASP A 17 -21.00 25.21 -16.54
CA ASP A 17 -21.65 24.41 -17.58
C ASP A 17 -21.04 24.63 -18.98
N GLY A 18 -20.68 25.89 -19.29
CA GLY A 18 -20.05 26.24 -20.56
C GLY A 18 -18.63 25.70 -20.71
N GLU A 19 -17.86 25.63 -19.62
CA GLU A 19 -16.54 25.00 -19.60
C GLU A 19 -16.65 23.48 -19.69
N MET A 20 -17.59 22.90 -18.97
CA MET A 20 -17.90 21.47 -19.02
C MET A 20 -18.24 21.02 -20.45
N LYS A 21 -19.16 21.71 -21.14
CA LYS A 21 -19.50 21.40 -22.54
C LYS A 21 -18.28 21.48 -23.46
N ARG A 22 -17.40 22.47 -23.27
CA ARG A 22 -16.15 22.62 -24.05
C ARG A 22 -15.17 21.48 -23.78
N ILE A 23 -15.05 21.04 -22.54
CA ILE A 23 -14.19 19.91 -22.17
C ILE A 23 -14.72 18.61 -22.75
N ILE A 24 -16.02 18.34 -22.60
CA ILE A 24 -16.65 17.13 -23.13
C ILE A 24 -16.54 17.08 -24.66
N ALA A 25 -16.70 18.21 -25.36
CA ALA A 25 -16.54 18.27 -26.81
C ALA A 25 -15.14 17.85 -27.29
N ARG A 26 -14.09 18.04 -26.47
CA ARG A 26 -12.72 17.61 -26.82
C ARG A 26 -12.54 16.10 -26.86
N THR A 27 -13.44 15.33 -26.27
CA THR A 27 -13.41 13.86 -26.34
C THR A 27 -13.65 13.33 -27.76
N GLY A 28 -14.27 14.13 -28.64
CA GLY A 28 -14.63 13.72 -30.00
C GLY A 28 -15.86 12.80 -30.07
N ILE A 29 -16.46 12.45 -28.94
CA ILE A 29 -17.66 11.61 -28.88
C ILE A 29 -18.89 12.46 -29.22
N LYS A 30 -19.63 12.05 -30.26
CA LYS A 30 -20.85 12.76 -30.68
C LYS A 30 -21.99 12.46 -29.71
N ILE A 31 -22.53 13.50 -29.10
CA ILE A 31 -23.68 13.46 -28.18
C ILE A 31 -24.68 14.54 -28.59
N ALA A 32 -25.97 14.25 -28.47
CA ALA A 32 -27.02 15.23 -28.74
C ALA A 32 -27.11 16.29 -27.62
N VAL A 33 -27.63 17.47 -27.95
CA VAL A 33 -27.60 18.65 -27.06
C VAL A 33 -28.32 18.38 -25.74
N LYS A 34 -29.49 17.73 -25.79
CA LYS A 34 -30.29 17.40 -24.62
C LYS A 34 -29.53 16.47 -23.66
N GLU A 35 -28.85 15.49 -24.20
CA GLU A 35 -28.06 14.51 -23.47
C GLU A 35 -26.79 15.13 -22.89
N MET A 36 -26.14 16.03 -23.63
CA MET A 36 -25.02 16.85 -23.15
C MET A 36 -25.43 17.71 -21.96
N ASP A 37 -26.55 18.42 -22.07
CA ASP A 37 -27.06 19.29 -21.00
C ASP A 37 -27.37 18.47 -19.74
N TRP A 38 -27.98 17.30 -19.90
CA TRP A 38 -28.22 16.38 -18.79
C TRP A 38 -26.92 15.88 -18.15
N LEU A 39 -25.93 15.48 -18.96
CA LEU A 39 -24.65 14.97 -18.49
C LEU A 39 -23.87 16.04 -17.70
N VAL A 40 -23.88 17.29 -18.18
CA VAL A 40 -23.24 18.44 -17.53
C VAL A 40 -23.91 18.73 -16.19
N ALA A 41 -25.26 18.79 -16.17
CA ALA A 41 -26.02 19.01 -14.94
C ALA A 41 -25.77 17.91 -13.90
N MET A 42 -25.67 16.65 -14.34
CA MET A 42 -25.38 15.52 -13.46
C MET A 42 -23.97 15.60 -12.86
N ALA A 43 -22.98 15.99 -13.65
CA ALA A 43 -21.59 16.05 -13.22
C ALA A 43 -21.26 17.26 -12.33
N ASN A 44 -22.13 18.27 -12.27
CA ASN A 44 -22.06 19.41 -11.35
C ASN A 44 -20.65 20.00 -11.19
N GLY A 45 -20.02 20.36 -12.31
CA GLY A 45 -18.68 20.96 -12.34
C GLY A 45 -17.49 19.99 -12.28
N ASP A 46 -17.71 18.68 -12.14
CA ASP A 46 -16.65 17.65 -12.21
C ASP A 46 -16.53 17.05 -13.62
N ALA A 47 -15.63 17.62 -14.43
CA ALA A 47 -15.38 17.13 -15.80
C ALA A 47 -14.95 15.66 -15.86
N ARG A 48 -14.29 15.13 -14.82
CA ARG A 48 -13.83 13.74 -14.79
C ARG A 48 -15.03 12.79 -14.75
N GLN A 49 -16.04 13.11 -13.94
CA GLN A 49 -17.28 12.32 -13.84
C GLN A 49 -18.06 12.36 -15.16
N ALA A 50 -18.18 13.53 -15.77
CA ALA A 50 -18.84 13.68 -17.06
C ALA A 50 -18.16 12.84 -18.16
N ILE A 51 -16.83 12.96 -18.30
CA ILE A 51 -16.06 12.21 -19.31
C ILE A 51 -16.14 10.70 -19.02
N GLY A 52 -15.94 10.29 -17.76
CA GLY A 52 -15.96 8.88 -17.39
C GLY A 52 -17.31 8.22 -17.69
N LEU A 53 -18.42 8.90 -17.38
CA LEU A 53 -19.76 8.40 -17.71
C LEU A 53 -20.00 8.39 -19.22
N LEU A 54 -19.55 9.43 -19.95
CA LEU A 54 -19.64 9.50 -21.40
C LEU A 54 -18.95 8.33 -22.09
N GLU A 55 -17.67 8.10 -21.77
CA GLU A 55 -16.87 7.03 -22.34
C GLU A 55 -17.44 5.66 -21.99
N SER A 56 -17.85 5.47 -20.73
CA SER A 56 -18.44 4.20 -20.28
C SER A 56 -19.74 3.89 -21.00
N THR A 57 -20.61 4.89 -21.17
CA THR A 57 -21.90 4.72 -21.86
C THR A 57 -21.70 4.50 -23.35
N ALA A 58 -20.78 5.23 -23.99
CA ALA A 58 -20.44 5.04 -25.40
C ALA A 58 -19.90 3.64 -25.66
N LYS A 59 -19.06 3.12 -24.75
CA LYS A 59 -18.50 1.77 -24.84
C LYS A 59 -19.53 0.67 -24.63
N LEU A 60 -20.47 0.86 -23.70
CA LEU A 60 -21.46 -0.17 -23.32
C LEU A 60 -22.66 -0.24 -24.26
N TYR A 61 -23.18 0.92 -24.67
CA TYR A 61 -24.50 0.99 -25.32
C TYR A 61 -24.45 1.50 -26.77
N GLN A 62 -23.32 2.03 -27.23
CA GLN A 62 -23.10 2.70 -28.53
C GLN A 62 -23.99 3.92 -28.82
N ILE A 63 -25.19 3.99 -28.24
CA ILE A 63 -26.16 5.07 -28.33
C ILE A 63 -26.17 5.81 -27.00
N LEU A 64 -25.89 7.10 -27.05
CA LEU A 64 -25.86 7.97 -25.88
C LEU A 64 -27.23 8.59 -25.65
N THR A 65 -28.07 7.94 -24.85
CA THR A 65 -29.36 8.47 -24.38
C THR A 65 -29.31 8.70 -22.88
N ILE A 66 -30.19 9.57 -22.36
CA ILE A 66 -30.33 9.79 -20.91
C ILE A 66 -30.58 8.48 -20.17
N ASP A 67 -31.38 7.57 -20.73
CA ASP A 67 -31.68 6.28 -20.07
C ASP A 67 -30.46 5.36 -20.06
N ASN A 68 -29.65 5.35 -21.12
CA ASN A 68 -28.40 4.61 -21.14
C ASN A 68 -27.38 5.21 -20.16
N PHE A 69 -27.35 6.54 -20.01
CA PHE A 69 -26.54 7.19 -18.97
C PHE A 69 -26.98 6.80 -17.57
N LYS A 70 -28.28 6.81 -17.29
CA LYS A 70 -28.83 6.35 -16.00
C LYS A 70 -28.52 4.87 -15.75
N THR A 71 -28.61 4.04 -16.79
CA THR A 71 -28.30 2.61 -16.69
C THR A 71 -26.79 2.39 -16.47
N ALA A 72 -25.94 3.16 -17.14
CA ALA A 72 -24.50 3.16 -16.92
C ALA A 72 -24.13 3.63 -15.51
N LEU A 73 -24.81 4.67 -14.97
CA LEU A 73 -24.68 5.08 -13.56
C LEU A 73 -25.11 4.00 -12.57
N GLN A 74 -26.13 3.22 -12.92
CA GLN A 74 -26.60 2.10 -12.10
C GLN A 74 -25.70 0.88 -12.22
N SER A 75 -24.90 0.76 -13.29
CA SER A 75 -23.87 -0.26 -13.44
C SER A 75 -22.86 -0.15 -12.30
N ARG A 76 -22.53 -1.31 -11.70
CA ARG A 76 -21.61 -1.44 -10.55
C ARG A 76 -20.29 -0.67 -10.69
N PHE A 77 -19.86 -0.39 -11.92
CA PHE A 77 -18.64 0.34 -12.26
C PHE A 77 -18.58 1.80 -11.78
N LEU A 78 -19.71 2.48 -11.52
CA LEU A 78 -19.75 3.91 -11.18
C LEU A 78 -20.05 4.20 -9.70
N ARG A 79 -20.41 3.17 -8.90
CA ARG A 79 -20.85 3.37 -7.50
C ARG A 79 -19.72 3.54 -6.48
N PHE A 80 -18.47 3.52 -6.92
CA PHE A 80 -17.35 3.67 -6.00
C PHE A 80 -16.61 4.95 -6.23
N ASP A 81 -16.87 5.90 -5.34
CA ASP A 81 -16.02 7.06 -5.17
C ASP A 81 -14.65 6.59 -4.66
N LYS A 82 -13.70 6.40 -5.59
CA LYS A 82 -12.32 6.02 -5.30
C LYS A 82 -11.58 7.05 -4.44
N GLN A 83 -12.20 8.20 -4.16
CA GLN A 83 -11.68 9.26 -3.29
C GLN A 83 -12.58 9.56 -2.08
N GLY A 84 -13.69 8.83 -1.94
CA GLY A 84 -14.68 9.04 -0.87
C GLY A 84 -14.26 8.41 0.45
N GLU A 85 -14.82 8.90 1.54
CA GLU A 85 -14.61 8.37 2.90
C GLU A 85 -14.86 6.85 2.97
N GLU A 86 -15.91 6.39 2.27
CA GLU A 86 -16.30 4.99 2.22
C GLU A 86 -15.22 4.08 1.62
N PHE A 87 -14.40 4.57 0.68
CA PHE A 87 -13.27 3.80 0.16
C PHE A 87 -12.28 3.44 1.27
N TYR A 88 -11.91 4.43 2.08
CA TYR A 88 -10.99 4.24 3.20
C TYR A 88 -11.61 3.37 4.29
N ASN A 89 -12.91 3.51 4.54
CA ASN A 89 -13.64 2.70 5.51
C ASN A 89 -13.63 1.21 5.14
N VAL A 90 -13.91 0.87 3.88
CA VAL A 90 -13.98 -0.53 3.44
C VAL A 90 -12.62 -1.22 3.49
N ILE A 91 -11.54 -0.61 2.97
CA ILE A 91 -10.21 -1.23 3.06
C ILE A 91 -9.69 -1.30 4.51
N SER A 92 -10.04 -0.31 5.34
CA SER A 92 -9.72 -0.29 6.76
C SER A 92 -10.42 -1.45 7.48
N ALA A 93 -11.70 -1.68 7.18
CA ALA A 93 -12.47 -2.79 7.73
C ALA A 93 -11.91 -4.14 7.27
N PHE A 94 -11.58 -4.29 5.98
CA PHE A 94 -10.92 -5.48 5.44
C PHE A 94 -9.65 -5.87 6.22
N ILE A 95 -8.74 -4.92 6.45
CA ILE A 95 -7.51 -5.16 7.22
C ILE A 95 -7.81 -5.49 8.69
N LYS A 96 -8.76 -4.79 9.32
CA LYS A 96 -9.14 -5.05 10.72
C LYS A 96 -9.78 -6.43 10.89
N SER A 97 -10.62 -6.86 9.96
CA SER A 97 -11.22 -8.20 9.95
C SER A 97 -10.14 -9.28 9.86
N MET A 98 -9.18 -9.15 8.93
CA MET A 98 -8.05 -10.08 8.86
C MET A 98 -7.24 -10.09 10.16
N ARG A 99 -6.99 -8.92 10.77
CA ARG A 99 -6.27 -8.79 12.05
C ARG A 99 -6.98 -9.50 13.19
N ALA A 100 -8.31 -9.38 13.24
CA ALA A 100 -9.16 -10.05 14.21
C ALA A 100 -9.33 -11.56 13.93
N SER A 101 -8.74 -12.06 12.84
CA SER A 101 -8.91 -13.43 12.34
C SER A 101 -10.37 -13.78 12.02
N ASP A 102 -11.17 -12.77 11.67
CA ASP A 102 -12.55 -12.94 11.20
C ASP A 102 -12.53 -13.10 9.67
N VAL A 103 -12.51 -14.36 9.23
CA VAL A 103 -12.40 -14.75 7.82
C VAL A 103 -13.62 -14.29 7.03
N ASP A 104 -14.82 -14.46 7.59
CA ASP A 104 -16.08 -14.16 6.92
C ASP A 104 -16.23 -12.65 6.69
N ALA A 105 -15.94 -11.84 7.72
CA ALA A 105 -15.96 -10.39 7.57
C ALA A 105 -14.89 -9.91 6.58
N ALA A 106 -13.69 -10.51 6.59
CA ALA A 106 -12.63 -10.17 5.64
C ALA A 106 -13.05 -10.47 4.19
N LEU A 107 -13.65 -11.64 3.92
CA LEU A 107 -14.18 -11.99 2.61
C LEU A 107 -15.32 -11.07 2.18
N TYR A 108 -16.19 -10.65 3.10
CA TYR A 108 -17.26 -9.71 2.81
C TYR A 108 -16.72 -8.34 2.37
N TYR A 109 -15.76 -7.76 3.11
CA TYR A 109 -15.16 -6.48 2.72
C TYR A 109 -14.31 -6.60 1.44
N LEU A 110 -13.66 -7.74 1.21
CA LEU A 110 -13.03 -8.03 -0.08
C LEU A 110 -14.06 -7.99 -1.21
N ALA A 111 -15.16 -8.72 -1.09
CA ALA A 111 -16.21 -8.77 -2.09
C ALA A 111 -16.79 -7.38 -2.38
N ARG A 112 -17.00 -6.56 -1.33
CA ARG A 112 -17.40 -5.15 -1.50
C ARG A 112 -16.41 -4.36 -2.36
N MET A 113 -15.10 -4.53 -2.16
CA MET A 113 -14.10 -3.82 -2.97
C MET A 113 -14.04 -4.34 -4.41
N VAL A 114 -14.07 -5.66 -4.61
CA VAL A 114 -14.03 -6.29 -5.94
C VAL A 114 -15.24 -5.85 -6.77
N GLU A 115 -16.44 -5.94 -6.20
CA GLU A 115 -17.69 -5.56 -6.88
C GLU A 115 -17.83 -4.06 -7.12
N ALA A 116 -17.08 -3.26 -6.36
CA ALA A 116 -16.94 -1.83 -6.54
C ALA A 116 -15.89 -1.45 -7.60
N GLY A 117 -15.22 -2.42 -8.24
CA GLY A 117 -14.19 -2.16 -9.25
C GLY A 117 -12.90 -1.53 -8.68
N GLN A 118 -12.58 -1.86 -7.43
CA GLN A 118 -11.32 -1.44 -6.81
C GLN A 118 -10.13 -2.08 -7.54
N ASP A 119 -9.03 -1.35 -7.70
CA ASP A 119 -7.79 -1.90 -8.26
C ASP A 119 -7.33 -3.15 -7.47
N PRO A 120 -7.22 -4.34 -8.10
CA PRO A 120 -6.83 -5.56 -7.39
C PRO A 120 -5.41 -5.46 -6.83
N LEU A 121 -4.52 -4.71 -7.51
CA LEU A 121 -3.16 -4.48 -7.04
C LEU A 121 -3.16 -3.63 -5.78
N TYR A 122 -4.12 -2.72 -5.62
CA TYR A 122 -4.29 -1.97 -4.38
C TYR A 122 -4.64 -2.88 -3.21
N ILE A 123 -5.59 -3.80 -3.40
CA ILE A 123 -5.99 -4.76 -2.37
C ILE A 123 -4.80 -5.67 -2.02
N ALA A 124 -4.13 -6.22 -3.03
CA ALA A 124 -2.99 -7.11 -2.83
C ALA A 124 -1.79 -6.42 -2.14
N ARG A 125 -1.49 -5.15 -2.46
CA ARG A 125 -0.47 -4.37 -1.71
C ARG A 125 -0.79 -4.30 -0.23
N ARG A 126 -2.07 -4.11 0.12
CA ARG A 126 -2.52 -4.06 1.53
C ARG A 126 -2.37 -5.41 2.21
N MET A 127 -2.57 -6.51 1.48
CA MET A 127 -2.31 -7.88 1.97
C MET A 127 -0.81 -8.15 2.20
N VAL A 128 0.08 -7.68 1.32
CA VAL A 128 1.54 -7.80 1.49
C VAL A 128 2.00 -7.05 2.75
N VAL A 129 1.51 -5.83 2.96
CA VAL A 129 1.80 -5.07 4.20
C VAL A 129 1.27 -5.82 5.42
N PHE A 130 0.04 -6.32 5.37
CA PHE A 130 -0.56 -7.09 6.46
C PHE A 130 0.26 -8.33 6.83
N ALA A 131 0.80 -9.04 5.84
CA ALA A 131 1.62 -10.23 6.09
C ALA A 131 2.87 -9.91 6.92
N SER A 132 3.51 -8.76 6.72
CA SER A 132 4.66 -8.32 7.53
C SER A 132 4.27 -7.63 8.84
N GLU A 133 3.17 -6.88 8.85
CA GLU A 133 2.74 -6.11 10.01
C GLU A 133 2.07 -6.98 11.08
N ASP A 134 1.11 -7.80 10.67
CA ASP A 134 0.13 -8.45 11.55
C ASP A 134 0.31 -9.97 11.66
N VAL A 135 0.92 -10.62 10.66
CA VAL A 135 1.29 -12.05 10.73
C VAL A 135 2.75 -12.22 11.16
N GLY A 136 3.67 -11.44 10.59
CA GLY A 136 5.03 -11.26 11.09
C GLY A 136 5.81 -12.57 11.26
N MET A 137 6.50 -12.71 12.40
CA MET A 137 7.37 -13.86 12.66
C MET A 137 6.60 -15.10 13.14
N ALA A 138 5.30 -14.99 13.43
CA ALA A 138 4.47 -16.15 13.72
C ALA A 138 4.35 -17.09 12.50
N GLN A 139 4.37 -16.54 11.28
CA GLN A 139 4.37 -17.31 10.05
C GLN A 139 5.04 -16.54 8.89
N PRO A 140 6.38 -16.54 8.80
CA PRO A 140 7.12 -15.74 7.81
C PRO A 140 6.76 -16.06 6.35
N THR A 141 6.29 -17.28 6.07
CA THR A 141 5.82 -17.69 4.75
C THR A 141 4.58 -16.92 4.28
N ALA A 142 3.86 -16.23 5.16
CA ALA A 142 2.74 -15.38 4.79
C ALA A 142 3.14 -14.23 3.87
N LEU A 143 4.35 -13.69 4.03
CA LEU A 143 4.87 -12.67 3.12
C LEU A 143 5.09 -13.25 1.72
N VAL A 144 5.53 -14.50 1.61
CA VAL A 144 5.69 -15.18 0.32
C VAL A 144 4.33 -15.39 -0.34
N VAL A 145 3.36 -15.95 0.38
CA VAL A 145 2.00 -16.15 -0.14
C VAL A 145 1.35 -14.84 -0.58
N ALA A 146 1.46 -13.78 0.22
CA ALA A 146 0.90 -12.48 -0.15
C ALA A 146 1.55 -11.89 -1.41
N ASN A 147 2.86 -12.08 -1.60
CA ASN A 147 3.55 -11.65 -2.83
C ASN A 147 3.10 -12.47 -4.05
N GLU A 148 2.87 -13.78 -3.91
CA GLU A 148 2.33 -14.59 -5.01
C GLU A 148 0.89 -14.20 -5.35
N VAL A 149 0.08 -13.83 -4.37
CA VAL A 149 -1.26 -13.26 -4.62
C VAL A 149 -1.16 -11.93 -5.36
N PHE A 150 -0.22 -11.05 -4.96
CA PHE A 150 0.04 -9.80 -5.68
C PHE A 150 0.47 -10.07 -7.13
N ARG A 151 1.42 -10.99 -7.31
CA ARG A 151 1.91 -11.37 -8.64
C ARG A 151 0.80 -11.93 -9.52
N ALA A 152 -0.06 -12.78 -8.96
CA ALA A 152 -1.21 -13.31 -9.66
C ALA A 152 -2.22 -12.21 -10.05
N CYS A 153 -2.39 -11.17 -9.22
CA CYS A 153 -3.19 -10.02 -9.60
C CYS A 153 -2.58 -9.23 -10.76
N GLU A 154 -1.25 -9.09 -10.82
CA GLU A 154 -0.56 -8.43 -11.94
C GLU A 154 -0.66 -9.23 -13.25
N THR A 155 -0.47 -10.54 -13.17
CA THR A 155 -0.32 -11.37 -14.37
C THR A 155 -1.64 -11.89 -14.91
N ILE A 156 -2.63 -12.13 -14.04
CA ILE A 156 -3.94 -12.67 -14.43
C ILE A 156 -4.95 -11.53 -14.61
N GLY A 157 -4.98 -10.56 -13.69
CA GLY A 157 -5.96 -9.47 -13.72
C GLY A 157 -7.40 -9.93 -13.43
N TYR A 158 -8.34 -8.99 -13.51
CA TYR A 158 -9.76 -9.30 -13.35
C TYR A 158 -10.39 -9.89 -14.61
N PRO A 159 -11.44 -10.73 -14.46
CA PRO A 159 -12.10 -11.10 -13.19
C PRO A 159 -11.40 -12.20 -12.38
N GLU A 160 -10.54 -13.02 -12.97
CA GLU A 160 -10.04 -14.27 -12.38
C GLU A 160 -9.18 -14.05 -11.13
N CYS A 161 -8.42 -12.95 -11.05
CA CYS A 161 -7.57 -12.68 -9.89
C CYS A 161 -8.33 -12.46 -8.58
N GLN A 162 -9.66 -12.23 -8.62
CA GLN A 162 -10.49 -12.17 -7.42
C GLN A 162 -10.45 -13.47 -6.60
N ILE A 163 -10.25 -14.61 -7.28
CA ILE A 163 -10.12 -15.93 -6.62
C ILE A 163 -8.79 -15.99 -5.84
N ASN A 164 -7.72 -15.41 -6.39
CA ASN A 164 -6.41 -15.35 -5.73
C ASN A 164 -6.44 -14.41 -4.53
N LEU A 165 -7.14 -13.26 -4.66
CA LEU A 165 -7.38 -12.35 -3.53
C LEU A 165 -8.16 -13.06 -2.41
N ALA A 166 -9.20 -13.82 -2.75
CA ALA A 166 -9.98 -14.59 -1.77
C ALA A 166 -9.12 -15.65 -1.06
N HIS A 167 -8.34 -16.42 -1.82
CA HIS A 167 -7.40 -17.41 -1.26
C HIS A 167 -6.44 -16.74 -0.26
N GLY A 168 -5.73 -15.69 -0.70
CA GLY A 168 -4.79 -14.98 0.16
C GLY A 168 -5.46 -14.38 1.41
N THR A 169 -6.70 -13.89 1.28
CA THR A 169 -7.47 -13.34 2.39
C THR A 169 -7.73 -14.38 3.46
N VAL A 170 -8.24 -15.56 3.08
CA VAL A 170 -8.50 -16.67 4.01
C VAL A 170 -7.22 -17.13 4.69
N TYR A 171 -6.13 -17.25 3.91
CA TYR A 171 -4.82 -17.63 4.44
C TYR A 171 -4.30 -16.64 5.49
N LEU A 172 -4.32 -15.35 5.19
CA LEU A 172 -3.81 -14.29 6.08
C LEU A 172 -4.71 -14.08 7.31
N ALA A 173 -6.03 -14.15 7.13
CA ALA A 173 -6.99 -14.06 8.23
C ALA A 173 -6.83 -15.25 9.19
N SER A 174 -6.57 -16.46 8.69
CA SER A 174 -6.41 -17.67 9.51
C SER A 174 -5.01 -17.83 10.12
N ALA A 175 -4.00 -17.07 9.66
CA ALA A 175 -2.65 -17.16 10.19
C ALA A 175 -2.56 -16.66 11.64
N LYS A 176 -1.61 -17.23 12.41
CA LYS A 176 -1.28 -16.69 13.74
C LYS A 176 -0.76 -15.26 13.60
N LYS A 177 -1.15 -14.39 14.55
CA LYS A 177 -0.78 -12.97 14.52
C LYS A 177 0.45 -12.72 15.37
N ASP A 178 1.38 -11.94 14.84
CA ASP A 178 2.55 -11.44 15.56
C ASP A 178 3.00 -10.11 14.96
N ARG A 179 2.88 -9.03 15.77
CA ARG A 179 3.33 -7.68 15.41
C ARG A 179 4.73 -7.36 15.97
N GLY A 180 5.42 -8.32 16.56
CA GLY A 180 6.66 -8.11 17.32
C GLY A 180 7.77 -7.47 16.49
N ALA A 181 7.97 -7.90 15.25
CA ALA A 181 8.97 -7.31 14.35
C ALA A 181 8.61 -5.87 13.96
N TYR A 182 7.33 -5.63 13.62
CA TYR A 182 6.80 -4.29 13.33
C TYR A 182 7.01 -3.33 14.52
N GLU A 183 6.58 -3.73 15.71
CA GLU A 183 6.69 -2.92 16.92
C GLU A 183 8.15 -2.72 17.35
N ALA A 184 9.01 -3.71 17.14
CA ALA A 184 10.44 -3.59 17.42
C ALA A 184 11.09 -2.51 16.54
N TYR A 185 10.76 -2.50 15.24
CA TYR A 185 11.27 -1.49 14.32
C TYR A 185 10.82 -0.07 14.72
N PHE A 186 9.53 0.12 15.01
CA PHE A 186 9.04 1.45 15.38
C PHE A 186 9.57 1.95 16.73
N ARG A 187 9.81 1.06 17.70
CA ARG A 187 10.55 1.42 18.92
C ARG A 187 12.00 1.85 18.65
N ALA A 188 12.67 1.24 17.68
CA ALA A 188 14.00 1.69 17.26
C ALA A 188 13.93 3.05 16.54
N VAL A 189 12.90 3.28 15.72
CA VAL A 189 12.66 4.58 15.07
C VAL A 189 12.43 5.69 16.10
N GLU A 190 11.71 5.42 17.19
CA GLU A 190 11.53 6.37 18.31
C GLU A 190 12.87 6.77 18.93
N ASP A 191 13.77 5.82 19.16
CA ASP A 191 15.10 6.13 19.69
C ASP A 191 15.95 6.94 18.70
N VAL A 192 15.88 6.63 17.40
CA VAL A 192 16.56 7.44 16.37
C VAL A 192 16.05 8.88 16.40
N LYS A 193 14.74 9.08 16.52
CA LYS A 193 14.15 10.43 16.64
C LYS A 193 14.56 11.12 17.95
N ARG A 194 14.67 10.38 19.05
CA ARG A 194 14.99 10.91 20.38
C ARG A 194 16.47 11.26 20.54
N PHE A 195 17.37 10.39 20.08
CA PHE A 195 18.81 10.48 20.34
C PHE A 195 19.60 11.01 19.14
N GLY A 196 18.96 11.16 17.97
CA GLY A 196 19.61 11.58 16.75
C GLY A 196 20.58 10.52 16.21
N ASN A 197 21.59 10.97 15.49
CA ASN A 197 22.59 10.09 14.87
C ASN A 197 23.67 9.67 15.87
N LEU A 198 23.34 8.76 16.77
CA LEU A 198 24.32 8.17 17.69
C LEU A 198 25.46 7.52 16.91
N PRO A 199 26.73 7.71 17.31
CA PRO A 199 27.86 7.16 16.57
C PRO A 199 27.85 5.63 16.62
N THR A 200 28.07 5.02 15.45
CA THR A 200 28.31 3.57 15.36
C THR A 200 29.53 3.19 16.20
N PRO A 201 29.45 2.15 17.07
CA PRO A 201 30.59 1.67 17.85
C PRO A 201 31.81 1.37 16.97
N LEU A 202 33.01 1.78 17.42
CA LEU A 202 34.26 1.64 16.65
C LEU A 202 34.50 0.20 16.17
N LYS A 203 34.19 -0.77 17.05
CA LYS A 203 34.33 -2.21 16.81
C LYS A 203 33.45 -2.76 15.67
N ILE A 204 32.42 -2.07 15.19
CA ILE A 204 31.62 -2.55 14.04
C ILE A 204 31.73 -1.63 12.82
N ARG A 205 32.62 -0.63 12.86
CA ARG A 205 32.90 0.21 11.69
C ARG A 205 33.72 -0.56 10.68
N ASN A 206 33.45 -0.36 9.40
CA ASN A 206 34.19 -1.00 8.32
C ASN A 206 35.55 -0.29 8.07
N PRO A 207 36.71 -0.95 8.23
CA PRO A 207 38.03 -0.36 8.05
C PRO A 207 38.52 -0.42 6.60
N VAL A 208 37.90 0.37 5.71
CA VAL A 208 38.19 0.30 4.26
C VAL A 208 39.53 0.93 3.88
N THR A 209 39.92 2.03 4.53
CA THR A 209 41.15 2.77 4.21
C THR A 209 42.29 2.45 5.20
N LYS A 210 43.54 2.75 4.81
CA LYS A 210 44.71 2.61 5.70
C LYS A 210 44.55 3.46 6.97
N LEU A 211 44.10 4.71 6.82
CA LEU A 211 43.81 5.59 7.94
C LEU A 211 42.74 5.01 8.88
N MET A 212 41.68 4.41 8.35
CA MET A 212 40.64 3.78 9.18
C MET A 212 41.17 2.58 9.99
N LYS A 213 42.10 1.79 9.41
CA LYS A 213 42.79 0.70 10.12
C LYS A 213 43.70 1.25 11.22
N GLU A 214 44.45 2.31 10.94
CA GLU A 214 45.29 3.01 11.94
C GLU A 214 44.44 3.60 13.08
N LEU A 215 43.23 4.08 12.76
CA LEU A 215 42.22 4.55 13.72
C LEU A 215 41.42 3.42 14.38
N LYS A 216 41.84 2.16 14.21
CA LYS A 216 41.29 0.99 14.90
C LYS A 216 39.83 0.67 14.59
N TYR A 217 39.35 1.05 13.40
CA TYR A 217 37.98 0.71 12.97
C TYR A 217 37.87 -0.82 12.85
N GLY A 218 36.81 -1.39 13.42
CA GLY A 218 36.59 -2.84 13.39
C GLY A 218 37.56 -3.67 14.25
N GLU A 219 38.49 -3.04 14.98
CA GLU A 219 39.40 -3.75 15.90
C GLU A 219 38.57 -4.40 17.03
N GLY A 220 38.83 -5.68 17.30
CA GLY A 220 38.07 -6.48 18.27
C GLY A 220 36.71 -6.97 17.78
N TYR A 221 36.36 -6.78 16.50
CA TYR A 221 35.24 -7.48 15.90
C TYR A 221 35.65 -8.93 15.62
N ASP A 222 35.11 -9.87 16.40
CA ASP A 222 35.30 -11.30 16.17
C ASP A 222 34.56 -11.76 14.91
N LEU A 223 35.18 -11.46 13.77
CA LEU A 223 34.92 -12.14 12.51
C LEU A 223 36.31 -12.47 11.97
N PRO A 224 36.74 -13.76 12.03
CA PRO A 224 38.01 -14.14 11.47
C PRO A 224 38.02 -13.70 10.00
N ALA A 225 39.02 -12.92 9.59
CA ALA A 225 39.17 -12.46 8.20
C ALA A 225 39.18 -13.63 7.19
N ASN A 226 39.35 -14.86 7.68
CA ASN A 226 39.38 -16.13 6.95
C ASN A 226 38.39 -17.16 7.54
N ALA A 227 37.23 -16.73 8.05
CA ALA A 227 36.27 -17.65 8.65
C ALA A 227 35.84 -18.71 7.63
N THR A 228 36.35 -19.94 7.80
CA THR A 228 35.90 -21.10 7.03
C THR A 228 34.42 -21.33 7.30
N HIS A 229 33.73 -22.02 6.37
CA HIS A 229 32.31 -22.40 6.53
C HIS A 229 32.02 -23.01 7.92
N ASN A 230 32.99 -23.75 8.47
CA ASN A 230 32.93 -24.38 9.79
C ASN A 230 33.03 -23.37 10.97
N ALA A 231 33.80 -22.29 10.84
CA ALA A 231 33.90 -21.26 11.88
C ALA A 231 32.62 -20.41 12.00
N LEU A 232 31.92 -20.21 10.87
CA LEU A 232 30.61 -19.56 10.82
C LEU A 232 29.49 -20.46 11.39
N GLN A 233 29.55 -21.78 11.14
CA GLN A 233 28.62 -22.75 11.75
C GLN A 233 28.85 -22.95 13.26
N ALA A 234 30.10 -22.81 13.75
CA ALA A 234 30.44 -22.98 15.16
C ALA A 234 29.98 -21.82 16.08
N GLY A 235 29.29 -20.80 15.55
CA GLY A 235 28.65 -19.77 16.36
C GLY A 235 29.58 -18.84 17.12
N LYS A 236 30.83 -18.64 16.65
CA LYS A 236 31.81 -17.74 17.28
C LYS A 236 31.53 -16.25 17.05
N TYR A 237 30.27 -15.83 17.10
CA TYR A 237 29.90 -14.42 17.07
C TYR A 237 30.00 -13.81 18.46
N THR A 238 30.44 -12.55 18.54
CA THR A 238 30.50 -11.83 19.83
C THR A 238 29.13 -11.79 20.51
N LYS A 239 29.11 -12.03 21.82
CA LYS A 239 27.92 -11.88 22.67
C LYS A 239 27.75 -10.45 23.20
N GLU A 240 28.69 -9.57 22.90
CA GLU A 240 28.62 -8.17 23.30
C GLU A 240 27.57 -7.40 22.50
N SER A 241 26.99 -6.36 23.09
CA SER A 241 26.07 -5.48 22.38
C SER A 241 26.78 -4.77 21.22
N LEU A 242 26.10 -4.72 20.08
CA LEU A 242 26.51 -3.97 18.88
C LEU A 242 25.80 -2.60 18.79
N LEU A 243 24.93 -2.29 19.75
CA LEU A 243 24.26 -1.00 19.81
C LEU A 243 25.23 0.10 20.27
N PRO A 244 24.96 1.37 19.93
CA PRO A 244 25.65 2.51 20.53
C PRO A 244 25.59 2.45 22.06
N GLU A 245 26.58 3.04 22.75
CA GLU A 245 26.72 2.92 24.20
C GLU A 245 25.45 3.37 24.96
N LYS A 246 24.78 4.43 24.48
CA LYS A 246 23.50 4.92 25.06
C LYS A 246 22.32 3.95 24.94
N LEU A 247 22.40 2.96 24.06
CA LEU A 247 21.35 1.97 23.79
C LEU A 247 21.77 0.55 24.20
N LYS A 248 22.92 0.41 24.85
CA LYS A 248 23.49 -0.88 25.24
C LYS A 248 22.50 -1.65 26.13
N GLY A 249 22.29 -2.92 25.79
CA GLY A 249 21.34 -3.79 26.50
C GLY A 249 19.87 -3.59 26.14
N LYS A 250 19.52 -2.59 25.32
CA LYS A 250 18.15 -2.42 24.85
C LYS A 250 17.73 -3.59 23.96
N LYS A 251 16.53 -4.12 24.21
CA LYS A 251 15.90 -5.17 23.41
C LYS A 251 14.67 -4.61 22.72
N TYR A 252 14.75 -4.46 21.39
CA TYR A 252 13.61 -4.03 20.59
C TYR A 252 12.68 -5.20 20.32
N PHE A 253 13.19 -6.28 19.71
CA PHE A 253 12.40 -7.46 19.42
C PHE A 253 12.28 -8.36 20.64
N LYS A 254 11.06 -8.84 20.90
CA LYS A 254 10.74 -9.86 21.89
C LYS A 254 10.02 -10.97 21.13
N PRO A 255 10.67 -12.13 20.92
CA PRO A 255 10.06 -13.26 20.24
C PRO A 255 8.93 -13.88 21.06
#